data_AF-A0A1D3L076-F1
#
_entry.id   AF-A0A1D3L076-F1
#
_cell.length_a   1.000
_cell.length_b   1.000
_cell.length_c   1.000
_cell.angle_alpha   90.00
_cell.angle_beta   90.00
_cell.angle_gamma   90.00
#
_symmetry.space_group_name_H-M   'P 1'
#
loop_
_entity.id
_entity.type
_entity.pdbx_description
1 polymer ?
#
loop_
_entity_poly.entity_id
_entity_poly.type
_entity_poly.pdbx_seq_one_letter_code
_entity_poly.pdbx_strand_id
1 'polypeptide(L)'
;MNEKVKPNNQTLKPVDDKSQKWIKRLTILVAIWGVLNLLFSSMVFGVIFILFAVLIRVSRNFMAIYALGVILWILAAIQLLNATGFINLGFTEGAAQGTELILVAIANFAVGGLIIYRTKKLSD
;
A
#
# COMPACT_ATOMS: atom_id res chain seq x y z
N MET A 1 25.99 -26.73 -41.00
CA MET A 1 25.02 -27.19 -39.98
C MET A 1 24.58 -25.94 -39.24
N ASN A 2 23.35 -25.49 -39.47
CA ASN A 2 22.87 -24.17 -39.08
C ASN A 2 22.25 -24.26 -37.68
N GLU A 3 23.05 -24.07 -36.63
CA GLU A 3 22.52 -23.94 -35.27
C GLU A 3 21.74 -22.63 -35.17
N LYS A 4 20.41 -22.74 -35.26
CA LYS A 4 19.51 -21.67 -34.84
C LYS A 4 19.68 -21.49 -33.33
N VAL A 5 20.56 -20.56 -32.95
CA VAL A 5 20.61 -20.00 -31.61
C VAL A 5 19.23 -19.40 -31.34
N LYS A 6 18.42 -20.11 -30.55
CA LYS A 6 17.19 -19.54 -29.97
C LYS A 6 17.64 -18.32 -29.16
N PRO A 7 17.16 -17.10 -29.44
CA PRO A 7 17.41 -16.01 -28.52
C PRO A 7 16.74 -16.41 -27.20
N ASN A 8 17.57 -16.63 -26.18
CA ASN A 8 17.14 -16.77 -24.81
C ASN A 8 16.58 -15.41 -24.38
N ASN A 9 15.36 -15.12 -24.83
CA ASN A 9 14.57 -14.00 -24.36
C ASN A 9 14.11 -14.35 -22.94
N GLN A 10 15.04 -14.28 -21.99
CA GLN A 10 14.78 -13.95 -20.58
C GLN A 10 14.37 -12.48 -20.44
N THR A 11 13.73 -11.92 -21.47
CA THR A 11 13.00 -10.66 -21.38
C THR A 11 11.84 -10.91 -20.45
N LEU A 12 12.04 -10.51 -19.19
CA LEU A 12 11.04 -10.01 -18.24
C LEU A 12 9.63 -10.41 -18.64
N LYS A 13 9.08 -11.46 -18.02
CA LYS A 13 7.65 -11.81 -18.16
C LYS A 13 6.87 -10.51 -18.21
N PRO A 14 6.19 -10.19 -19.33
CA PRO A 14 5.41 -8.98 -19.39
C PRO A 14 4.43 -9.07 -18.23
N VAL A 15 4.59 -8.19 -17.25
CA VAL A 15 3.64 -8.07 -16.14
C VAL A 15 2.28 -8.00 -16.81
N ASP A 16 1.44 -9.00 -16.56
CA ASP A 16 0.25 -9.23 -17.36
C ASP A 16 -0.60 -7.93 -17.39
N ASP A 17 -1.38 -7.69 -18.44
CA ASP A 17 -2.16 -6.45 -18.58
C ASP A 17 -3.10 -6.16 -17.39
N LYS A 18 -3.58 -7.20 -16.70
CA LYS A 18 -4.40 -7.11 -15.48
C LYS A 18 -3.56 -6.64 -14.29
N SER A 19 -2.34 -7.15 -14.19
CA SER A 19 -1.33 -6.76 -13.21
C SER A 19 -0.91 -5.29 -13.38
N GLN A 20 -0.60 -4.86 -14.61
CA GLN A 20 -0.29 -3.44 -14.88
C GLN A 20 -1.49 -2.52 -14.58
N LYS A 21 -2.72 -2.92 -14.94
CA LYS A 21 -3.95 -2.18 -14.59
C LYS A 21 -4.16 -2.10 -13.09
N TRP A 22 -3.87 -3.17 -12.34
CA TRP A 22 -3.94 -3.17 -10.88
C TRP A 22 -2.94 -2.20 -10.26
N ILE A 23 -1.66 -2.28 -10.65
CA ILE A 23 -0.60 -1.38 -10.17
C ILE A 23 -1.00 0.08 -10.40
N LYS A 24 -1.50 0.41 -11.59
CA LYS A 24 -1.95 1.77 -11.94
C LYS A 24 -3.11 2.24 -11.07
N ARG A 25 -4.14 1.40 -10.88
CA ARG A 25 -5.28 1.72 -10.01
C ARG A 25 -4.87 1.90 -8.56
N LEU A 26 -3.99 1.02 -8.07
CA LEU A 26 -3.48 1.08 -6.71
C LEU A 26 -2.68 2.35 -6.48
N THR A 27 -1.77 2.70 -7.39
CA THR A 27 -0.97 3.92 -7.33
C THR A 27 -1.85 5.15 -7.17
N ILE A 28 -2.93 5.24 -7.96
CA ILE A 28 -3.87 6.36 -7.90
C ILE A 28 -4.61 6.37 -6.55
N LEU A 29 -5.11 5.22 -6.10
CA LEU A 29 -5.79 5.09 -4.80
C LEU A 29 -4.90 5.55 -3.64
N VAL A 30 -3.65 5.08 -3.62
CA VAL A 30 -2.69 5.41 -2.56
C VAL A 30 -2.31 6.88 -2.59
N ALA A 31 -2.15 7.46 -3.78
CA ALA A 31 -1.88 8.90 -3.92
C ALA A 31 -3.06 9.75 -3.41
N ILE A 32 -4.30 9.41 -3.79
CA ILE A 32 -5.50 10.10 -3.29
C ILE A 32 -5.59 9.96 -1.77
N TRP A 33 -5.34 8.76 -1.24
CA TRP A 33 -5.36 8.53 0.20
C TRP A 33 -4.30 9.35 0.94
N GLY A 34 -3.11 9.51 0.34
CA GLY A 34 -2.06 10.37 0.88
C GLY A 34 -2.44 11.85 0.89
N VAL A 35 -3.04 12.35 -0.19
CA VAL A 35 -3.54 13.73 -0.26
C VAL A 35 -4.65 13.96 0.77
N LEU A 36 -5.59 13.03 0.92
CA LEU A 36 -6.64 13.12 1.93
C LEU A 36 -6.05 13.15 3.35
N ASN A 37 -5.05 12.32 3.64
CA ASN A 37 -4.39 12.34 4.94
C ASN A 37 -3.64 13.65 5.19
N LEU A 38 -3.01 14.23 4.17
CA LEU A 38 -2.35 15.53 4.26
C LEU A 38 -3.32 16.67 4.58
N LEU A 39 -4.52 16.64 4.00
CA LEU A 39 -5.52 17.70 4.15
C LEU A 39 -6.33 17.58 5.46
N PHE A 40 -6.61 16.36 5.92
CA PHE A 40 -7.64 16.13 6.95
C PHE A 40 -7.15 15.36 8.17
N SER A 41 -5.93 14.81 8.19
CA SER A 41 -5.49 13.89 9.24
C SER A 41 -4.12 14.23 9.81
N SER A 42 -3.05 13.92 9.07
CA SER A 42 -1.67 14.05 9.52
C SER A 42 -0.75 14.23 8.33
N MET A 43 0.06 15.29 8.38
CA MET A 43 1.08 15.57 7.39
C MET A 43 2.05 14.39 7.23
N VAL A 44 2.43 13.74 8.34
CA VAL A 44 3.37 12.61 8.35
C VAL A 44 2.78 11.42 7.59
N PHE A 45 1.55 11.02 7.90
CA PHE A 45 0.91 9.91 7.20
C PHE A 45 0.63 10.23 5.73
N GLY A 46 0.23 11.46 5.41
CA GLY A 46 0.01 11.88 4.02
C GLY A 46 1.29 11.81 3.19
N VAL A 47 2.43 12.28 3.72
CA VAL A 47 3.74 12.18 3.06
C VAL A 47 4.15 10.72 2.86
N ILE A 48 3.97 9.86 3.86
CA ILE A 48 4.28 8.42 3.76
C ILE A 48 3.48 7.78 2.62
N PHE A 49 2.18 8.01 2.54
CA PHE A 49 1.34 7.47 1.48
C PHE A 49 1.75 7.97 0.08
N ILE A 50 2.09 9.26 -0.06
CA ILE A 50 2.58 9.80 -1.32
C ILE A 50 3.91 9.16 -1.73
N LEU A 51 4.86 9.01 -0.80
CA LEU A 51 6.14 8.33 -1.07
C LEU A 51 5.91 6.88 -1.54
N PHE A 52 4.97 6.17 -0.91
CA PHE A 52 4.59 4.83 -1.35
C PHE A 52 3.95 4.81 -2.74
N ALA A 53 3.10 5.78 -3.07
CA ALA A 53 2.52 5.88 -4.41
C ALA A 53 3.62 6.08 -5.48
N VAL A 54 4.60 6.94 -5.20
CA VAL A 54 5.76 7.15 -6.08
C VAL A 54 6.57 5.86 -6.20
N LEU A 55 6.87 5.19 -5.08
CA LEU A 55 7.62 3.94 -5.07
C LEU A 55 6.94 2.84 -5.88
N ILE A 56 5.62 2.67 -5.75
CA ILE A 56 4.85 1.70 -6.54
C ILE A 56 4.91 2.06 -8.03
N ARG A 57 4.76 3.34 -8.38
CA ARG A 57 4.79 3.81 -9.77
C ARG A 57 6.13 3.56 -10.46
N VAL A 58 7.23 3.82 -9.74
CA VAL A 58 8.60 3.71 -10.26
C VAL A 58 9.05 2.25 -10.27
N SER A 59 8.88 1.54 -9.16
CA SER A 59 9.35 0.16 -9.07
C SER A 59 8.51 -0.81 -9.90
N ARG A 60 7.21 -0.52 -10.08
CA ARG A 60 6.21 -1.46 -10.63
C ARG A 60 6.35 -2.86 -10.04
N ASN A 61 6.82 -2.95 -8.80
CA ASN A 61 7.22 -4.18 -8.16
C ASN A 61 6.12 -4.63 -7.19
N PHE A 62 5.63 -5.86 -7.37
CA PHE A 62 4.66 -6.48 -6.49
C PHE A 62 5.14 -6.57 -5.04
N MET A 63 6.46 -6.68 -4.81
CA MET A 63 7.02 -6.73 -3.46
C MET A 63 6.89 -5.39 -2.71
N ALA A 64 7.02 -4.26 -3.43
CA ALA A 64 6.79 -2.92 -2.85
C ALA A 64 5.30 -2.70 -2.52
N ILE A 65 4.40 -3.23 -3.34
CA ILE A 65 2.96 -3.21 -3.10
C ILE A 65 2.59 -4.09 -1.90
N TYR A 66 3.20 -5.27 -1.78
CA TYR A 66 3.01 -6.15 -0.64
C TYR A 66 3.45 -5.47 0.66
N ALA A 67 4.62 -4.82 0.66
CA ALA A 67 5.13 -4.08 1.80
C ALA A 67 4.19 -2.95 2.24
N LEU A 68 3.59 -2.22 1.30
CA LEU A 68 2.55 -1.22 1.61
C LEU A 68 1.38 -1.84 2.38
N GLY A 69 0.89 -2.99 1.93
CA GLY A 69 -0.22 -3.69 2.59
C GLY A 69 0.13 -4.11 4.02
N VAL A 70 1.37 -4.58 4.24
CA VAL A 70 1.86 -4.93 5.58
C VAL A 70 1.98 -3.69 6.48
N ILE A 71 2.49 -2.57 5.94
CA ILE A 71 2.60 -1.31 6.69
C ILE A 71 1.22 -0.80 7.09
N LEU A 72 0.23 -0.87 6.20
CA LEU A 72 -1.16 -0.54 6.51
C LEU A 72 -1.72 -1.37 7.67
N TRP A 73 -1.40 -2.66 7.73
CA TRP A 73 -1.77 -3.52 8.85
C TRP A 73 -1.08 -3.14 10.16
N ILE A 74 0.22 -2.82 10.12
CA ILE A 74 0.96 -2.33 11.30
C ILE A 74 0.35 -1.02 11.81
N LEU A 75 0.06 -0.08 10.90
CA LEU A 75 -0.58 1.19 11.24
C LEU A 75 -1.97 0.97 11.85
N ALA A 76 -2.76 0.06 11.29
CA ALA A 76 -4.07 -0.30 11.83
C ALA A 76 -3.96 -0.87 13.25
N ALA A 77 -2.99 -1.75 13.51
CA ALA A 77 -2.74 -2.30 14.83
C ALA A 77 -2.35 -1.20 15.83
N ILE A 78 -1.45 -0.28 15.45
CA ILE A 78 -1.06 0.85 16.29
C ILE A 78 -2.27 1.73 16.63
N GLN A 79 -3.12 2.05 15.63
CA GLN A 79 -4.32 2.87 15.82
C GLN A 79 -5.32 2.19 16.76
N LEU A 80 -5.52 0.88 16.65
CA LEU A 80 -6.38 0.11 17.54
C LEU A 80 -5.86 0.08 18.97
N LEU A 81 -4.55 -0.14 19.17
CA LEU A 81 -3.93 -0.16 20.49
C LEU A 81 -3.90 1.23 21.15
N ASN A 82 -3.85 2.30 20.34
CA ASN A 82 -3.99 3.67 20.83
C ASN A 82 -5.46 3.99 21.19
N ALA A 83 -6.42 3.56 20.37
CA ALA A 83 -7.85 3.72 20.64
C ALA A 83 -8.31 3.02 21.93
N THR A 84 -7.70 1.89 22.28
CA THR A 84 -7.98 1.16 23.53
C THR A 84 -7.21 1.69 24.74
N GLY A 85 -6.38 2.73 24.58
CA GLY A 85 -5.59 3.32 25.67
C GLY A 85 -4.38 2.49 26.10
N PHE A 86 -4.04 1.42 25.37
CA PHE A 86 -2.88 0.56 25.68
C PHE A 86 -1.53 1.22 25.36
N ILE A 87 -1.49 2.10 24.35
CA ILE A 87 -0.28 2.83 23.95
C ILE A 87 -0.66 4.27 23.64
N ASN A 88 -0.13 5.22 24.40
CA ASN A 88 -0.34 6.63 24.15
C ASN A 88 0.80 7.18 23.28
N LEU A 89 0.85 6.72 22.03
CA LEU A 89 1.84 7.19 21.06
C LEU A 89 1.32 8.48 20.42
N GLY A 90 2.02 9.60 20.67
CA GLY A 90 1.72 10.94 20.12
C GLY A 90 1.79 11.07 18.59
N PHE A 91 1.72 9.97 17.84
CA PHE A 91 1.57 9.97 16.38
C PHE A 91 0.15 10.35 15.93
N THR A 92 -0.82 10.34 16.85
CA THR A 92 -2.21 10.79 16.63
C THR A 92 -2.39 12.22 17.14
N GLU A 93 -1.62 13.18 16.61
CA GLU A 93 -1.90 14.63 16.74
C GLU A 93 -2.95 15.09 15.71
N GLY A 94 -3.90 14.22 15.36
CA GLY A 94 -5.01 14.52 14.44
C GLY A 94 -6.33 14.62 15.21
N ALA A 95 -7.36 15.20 14.57
CA ALA A 95 -8.68 15.43 15.17
C ALA A 95 -9.42 14.17 15.66
N ALA A 96 -8.91 12.97 15.34
CA ALA A 96 -9.56 11.70 15.63
C ALA A 96 -9.33 11.24 17.07
N GLN A 97 -10.38 11.29 17.90
CA GLN A 97 -10.38 10.80 19.28
C GLN A 97 -11.14 9.47 19.40
N GLY A 98 -10.52 8.48 20.06
CA GLY A 98 -11.15 7.22 20.48
C GLY A 98 -11.79 6.43 19.32
N THR A 99 -13.11 6.44 19.23
CA THR A 99 -13.92 5.67 18.26
C THR A 99 -13.54 5.91 16.80
N GLU A 100 -13.11 7.13 16.47
CA GLU A 100 -12.70 7.48 15.10
C GLU A 100 -11.43 6.73 14.69
N LEU A 101 -10.50 6.49 15.61
CA LEU A 101 -9.29 5.69 15.37
C LEU A 101 -9.63 4.22 15.07
N ILE A 102 -10.71 3.69 15.68
CA ILE A 102 -11.18 2.32 15.41
C ILE A 102 -11.68 2.21 13.96
N LEU A 103 -12.45 3.19 13.48
CA LEU A 103 -12.93 3.21 12.09
C LEU A 103 -11.78 3.31 11.10
N VAL A 104 -10.79 4.17 11.37
CA VAL A 104 -9.59 4.31 10.53
C VAL A 104 -8.76 3.02 10.55
N ALA A 105 -8.64 2.35 11.71
CA ALA A 105 -7.94 1.07 11.82
C ALA A 105 -8.62 -0.03 11.00
N ILE A 106 -9.96 -0.14 11.05
CA ILE A 106 -10.72 -1.10 10.25
C ILE A 106 -10.51 -0.83 8.76
N ALA A 107 -10.56 0.44 8.33
CA ALA A 107 -10.30 0.82 6.94
C ALA A 107 -8.87 0.41 6.51
N ASN A 108 -7.86 0.66 7.34
CA ASN A 108 -6.48 0.28 7.06
C ASN A 108 -6.28 -1.25 7.00
N PHE A 109 -6.93 -2.02 7.89
CA PHE A 109 -6.92 -3.48 7.82
C PHE A 109 -7.57 -4.01 6.55
N ALA A 110 -8.75 -3.49 6.18
CA ALA A 110 -9.48 -3.90 5.00
C ALA A 110 -8.71 -3.57 3.71
N VAL A 111 -8.20 -2.35 3.59
CA VAL A 111 -7.42 -1.91 2.42
C VAL A 111 -6.10 -2.66 2.35
N GLY A 112 -5.35 -2.77 3.45
CA GLY A 112 -4.09 -3.53 3.49
C GLY A 112 -4.30 -5.01 3.15
N GLY A 113 -5.37 -5.62 3.67
CA GLY A 113 -5.73 -7.01 3.37
C GLY A 113 -6.10 -7.22 1.91
N LEU A 114 -6.88 -6.31 1.31
CA LEU A 114 -7.21 -6.33 -0.12
C LEU A 114 -5.94 -6.22 -0.97
N ILE A 115 -5.02 -5.34 -0.58
CA ILE A 115 -3.75 -5.14 -1.28
C ILE A 115 -2.92 -6.41 -1.24
N ILE A 116 -2.71 -6.99 -0.05
CA ILE A 116 -1.96 -8.24 0.12
C ILE A 116 -2.58 -9.38 -0.69
N TYR A 117 -3.88 -9.61 -0.53
CA TYR A 117 -4.60 -10.69 -1.20
C TYR A 117 -4.50 -10.59 -2.73
N ARG A 118 -4.80 -9.42 -3.28
CA ARG A 118 -4.82 -9.23 -4.73
C ARG A 118 -3.43 -9.21 -5.34
N THR A 119 -2.44 -8.72 -4.61
CA THR A 119 -1.03 -8.72 -5.02
C THR A 119 -0.49 -10.14 -5.05
N LYS A 120 -0.78 -10.98 -4.04
CA LYS A 120 -0.41 -12.39 -4.04
C LYS A 120 -1.03 -13.15 -5.21
N LYS A 121 -2.34 -12.99 -5.42
CA LYS A 121 -3.08 -13.64 -6.53
C LYS A 121 -2.59 -13.25 -7.93
N LEU A 122 -1.96 -12.10 -8.09
CA LEU A 122 -1.42 -11.61 -9.37
C LEU A 122 0.08 -11.90 -9.53
N SER A 123 0.75 -12.28 -8.45
CA SER A 123 2.17 -12.67 -8.45
C SER A 123 2.38 -14.17 -8.65
N ASP A 124 1.39 -14.99 -8.25
CA ASP A 124 1.32 -16.44 -8.51
C ASP A 124 0.80 -16.71 -9.94
#